data_AF-A0A8D8WPF1-F1
#
_entry.id   AF-A0A8D8WPF1-F1
#
_cell.length_a   1.000
_cell.length_b   1.000
_cell.length_c   1.000
_cell.angle_alpha   90.00
_cell.angle_beta   90.00
_cell.angle_gamma   90.00
#
_symmetry.space_group_name_H-M   'P 1'
#
loop_
_entity.id
_entity.type
_entity.pdbx_description
1 polymer ?
#
loop_
_entity_poly.entity_id
_entity_poly.type
_entity_poly.pdbx_seq_one_letter_code
_entity_poly.pdbx_strand_id
1 'polypeptide(L)'
;MEVVRPWYWKRIPFPFHFFYVGRYQSKAQDLISVIHPDVEDMKLKESYILAEAQACISHLATRLDRTAGPYFFGAAPSSLDALVFAYLGPLLKAPLKNSSFQAHARAQPNLARFVLSICQNHFKTSYQEFEQKRRKEEKEKSDKGDLDFPHTLRNSILAAIFATCAMTGYAASIGLIHFSLRHK
;
A
#
# COMPACT_ATOMS: atom_id res chain seq x y z
N MET A 1 -9.41 -0.92 5.92
CA MET A 1 -8.36 -1.01 6.96
C MET A 1 -7.28 -2.07 6.71
N GLU A 2 -7.23 -2.67 5.52
CA GLU A 2 -6.32 -3.80 5.22
C GLU A 2 -4.83 -3.46 5.32
N VAL A 3 -4.43 -2.19 5.18
CA VAL A 3 -3.02 -1.80 5.19
C VAL A 3 -2.55 -1.32 6.57
N VAL A 4 -3.37 -0.53 7.25
CA VAL A 4 -3.00 0.09 8.53
C VAL A 4 -2.89 -0.96 9.65
N ARG A 5 -3.87 -1.87 9.76
CA ARG A 5 -3.92 -2.84 10.87
C ARG A 5 -2.72 -3.80 10.89
N PRO A 6 -2.29 -4.42 9.76
CA PRO A 6 -1.09 -5.26 9.75
C PRO A 6 0.21 -4.50 10.06
N TRP A 7 0.32 -3.23 9.66
CA TRP A 7 1.51 -2.42 9.95
C TRP A 7 1.67 -2.16 11.44
N TYR A 8 0.59 -1.80 12.13
CA TYR A 8 0.60 -1.67 13.59
C TYR A 8 0.85 -3.01 14.28
N TRP A 9 0.24 -4.10 13.79
CA TRP A 9 0.40 -5.43 14.37
C TRP A 9 1.84 -5.94 14.35
N LYS A 10 2.61 -5.62 13.29
CA LYS A 10 4.03 -6.00 13.21
C LYS A 10 4.92 -5.29 14.23
N ARG A 11 4.50 -4.13 14.74
CA ARG A 11 5.33 -3.30 15.64
C ARG A 11 4.91 -3.40 17.10
N ILE A 12 3.70 -3.87 17.39
CA ILE A 12 3.16 -3.99 18.74
C ILE A 12 3.23 -5.47 19.19
N PRO A 13 3.85 -5.78 20.34
CA PRO A 13 3.94 -7.16 20.82
C PRO A 13 2.56 -7.72 21.19
N PHE A 14 2.42 -9.04 21.05
CA PHE A 14 1.28 -9.76 21.62
C PHE A 14 1.28 -9.61 23.15
N PRO A 15 0.12 -9.39 23.80
CA PRO A 15 -1.26 -9.35 23.26
C PRO A 15 -1.77 -7.92 22.94
N PHE A 16 -0.91 -6.91 23.02
CA PHE A 16 -1.33 -5.50 23.00
C PHE A 16 -1.89 -5.03 21.65
N HIS A 17 -1.50 -5.67 20.54
CA HIS A 17 -1.97 -5.29 19.20
C HIS A 17 -3.49 -5.40 19.00
N PHE A 18 -4.21 -6.20 19.81
CA PHE A 18 -5.68 -6.27 19.78
C PHE A 18 -6.36 -5.00 20.27
N PHE A 19 -5.80 -4.38 21.33
CA PHE A 19 -6.42 -3.26 22.02
C PHE A 19 -5.98 -1.91 21.45
N TYR A 20 -4.68 -1.76 21.15
CA TYR A 20 -4.12 -0.46 20.77
C TYR A 20 -4.64 0.04 19.42
N VAL A 21 -4.80 -0.84 18.43
CA VAL A 21 -5.29 -0.44 17.10
C VAL A 21 -6.71 0.11 17.18
N GLY A 22 -7.59 -0.54 17.95
CA GLY A 22 -8.95 -0.06 18.17
C GLY A 22 -8.98 1.29 18.87
N ARG A 23 -8.17 1.48 19.92
CA ARG A 23 -8.08 2.77 20.63
C ARG A 23 -7.58 3.91 19.73
N TYR A 24 -6.59 3.67 18.88
CA TYR A 24 -6.12 4.70 17.94
C TYR A 24 -7.18 5.07 16.91
N GLN A 25 -7.93 4.09 16.42
CA GLN A 25 -9.03 4.34 15.50
C GLN A 25 -10.15 5.16 16.17
N SER A 26 -10.58 4.77 17.37
CA SER A 26 -11.62 5.52 18.11
C SER A 26 -11.19 6.95 18.36
N LYS A 27 -9.95 7.18 18.84
CA LYS A 27 -9.42 8.54 19.03
C LYS A 27 -9.41 9.37 17.75
N ALA A 28 -9.11 8.76 16.60
CA ALA A 28 -9.15 9.45 15.32
C ALA A 28 -10.58 9.80 14.90
N GLN A 29 -11.55 8.91 15.15
CA GLN A 29 -12.96 9.17 14.90
C GLN A 29 -13.52 10.26 15.83
N ASP A 30 -13.13 10.25 17.09
CA ASP A 30 -13.49 11.28 18.08
C ASP A 30 -12.93 12.66 17.66
N LEU A 31 -11.70 12.69 17.13
CA LEU A 31 -11.14 13.94 16.60
C LEU A 31 -11.96 14.44 15.39
N ILE A 32 -12.28 13.56 14.44
CA ILE A 32 -13.06 13.92 13.25
C ILE A 32 -14.46 14.42 13.63
N SER A 33 -15.09 13.83 14.65
CA SER A 33 -16.43 14.27 15.08
C SER A 33 -16.43 15.68 15.67
N VAL A 34 -15.31 16.11 16.27
CA VAL A 34 -15.14 17.43 16.89
C VAL A 34 -14.77 18.54 15.90
N ILE A 35 -14.06 18.25 14.82
CA ILE A 35 -13.57 19.28 13.87
C ILE A 35 -14.74 20.04 13.20
N HIS A 36 -15.87 19.36 12.92
CA HIS A 36 -17.09 19.95 12.38
C HIS A 36 -18.30 19.50 13.21
N PRO A 37 -18.61 20.18 14.33
CA PRO A 37 -19.69 19.77 15.22
C PRO A 37 -21.08 20.02 14.64
N ASP A 38 -21.19 20.90 13.65
CA ASP A 38 -22.42 21.34 12.96
C ASP A 38 -22.96 20.32 11.95
N VAL A 39 -22.09 19.45 11.42
CA VAL A 39 -22.49 18.40 10.50
C VAL A 39 -22.80 17.13 11.29
N GLU A 40 -23.93 16.46 11.07
CA GLU A 40 -24.20 15.17 11.73
C GLU A 40 -23.70 13.98 10.90
N ASP A 41 -23.78 14.07 9.57
CA ASP A 41 -23.38 12.99 8.67
C ASP A 41 -21.85 12.86 8.60
N MET A 42 -21.34 11.73 9.10
CA MET A 42 -19.93 11.39 9.09
C MET A 42 -19.33 11.35 7.67
N LYS A 43 -20.09 10.92 6.66
CA LYS A 43 -19.59 10.90 5.26
C LYS A 43 -19.42 12.31 4.73
N LEU A 44 -20.35 13.20 5.06
CA LEU A 44 -20.27 14.60 4.66
C LEU A 44 -19.07 15.28 5.33
N LYS A 45 -18.83 15.04 6.63
CA LYS A 45 -17.60 15.49 7.32
C LYS A 45 -16.33 15.02 6.63
N GLU A 46 -16.26 13.73 6.31
CA GLU A 46 -15.11 13.16 5.61
C GLU A 46 -14.86 13.89 4.28
N SER A 47 -15.92 14.13 3.49
CA SER A 47 -15.78 14.85 2.22
C SER A 47 -15.27 16.28 2.38
N TYR A 48 -15.74 17.01 3.40
CA TYR A 48 -15.28 18.37 3.69
C TYR A 48 -13.80 18.39 4.09
N ILE A 49 -13.43 17.53 5.05
CA ILE A 49 -12.05 17.44 5.54
C ILE A 49 -11.10 17.05 4.39
N LEU A 50 -11.52 16.14 3.52
CA LEU A 50 -10.74 15.75 2.36
C LEU A 50 -10.58 16.90 1.36
N ALA A 51 -11.63 17.69 1.12
CA ALA A 51 -11.55 18.86 0.24
C ALA A 51 -10.59 19.92 0.80
N GLU A 52 -10.67 20.21 2.09
CA GLU A 52 -9.74 21.15 2.76
C GLU A 52 -8.30 20.63 2.75
N ALA A 53 -8.12 19.32 3.00
CA ALA A 53 -6.80 18.69 2.91
C ALA A 53 -6.21 18.76 1.49
N GLN A 54 -7.02 18.62 0.43
CA GLN A 54 -6.57 18.80 -0.96
C GLN A 54 -6.13 20.24 -1.25
N ALA A 55 -6.88 21.22 -0.74
CA ALA A 55 -6.49 22.63 -0.84
C ALA A 55 -5.17 22.89 -0.11
N CYS A 56 -5.03 22.39 1.13
CA CYS A 56 -3.81 22.49 1.93
C CYS A 56 -2.58 21.90 1.21
N ILE A 57 -2.72 20.69 0.64
CA ILE A 57 -1.66 20.05 -0.15
C ILE A 57 -1.24 20.93 -1.34
N SER A 58 -2.20 21.53 -2.03
CA SER A 58 -1.93 22.42 -3.17
C SER A 58 -1.25 23.73 -2.76
N HIS A 59 -1.60 24.26 -1.58
CA HIS A 59 -0.89 25.39 -0.99
C HIS A 59 0.55 25.03 -0.61
N LEU A 60 0.78 23.87 0.01
CA LEU A 60 2.13 23.39 0.34
C LEU A 60 2.99 23.24 -0.92
N ALA A 61 2.44 22.63 -1.98
CA ALA A 61 3.10 22.53 -3.28
C ALA A 61 3.50 23.92 -3.82
N THR A 62 2.56 24.86 -3.84
CA THR A 62 2.82 26.24 -4.29
C THR A 62 3.90 26.94 -3.46
N ARG A 63 3.98 26.66 -2.14
CA ARG A 63 5.01 27.24 -1.26
C ARG A 63 6.40 26.66 -1.53
N LEU A 64 6.50 25.37 -1.86
CA LEU A 64 7.77 24.77 -2.27
C LEU A 64 8.26 25.34 -3.59
N ASP A 65 7.38 25.55 -4.58
CA ASP A 65 7.79 26.09 -5.88
C ASP A 65 8.32 27.52 -5.81
N ARG A 66 7.81 28.32 -4.87
CA ARG A 66 8.25 29.71 -4.66
C ARG A 66 9.58 29.80 -3.90
N THR A 67 10.01 28.72 -3.26
CA THR A 67 11.18 28.74 -2.38
C THR A 67 12.41 28.27 -3.15
N ALA A 68 13.49 29.04 -3.10
CA ALA A 68 14.77 28.64 -3.68
C ALA A 68 15.49 27.64 -2.76
N GLY A 69 15.06 26.38 -2.76
CA GLY A 69 15.68 25.33 -1.94
C GLY A 69 14.87 24.04 -1.85
N PRO A 70 15.45 22.98 -1.26
CA PRO A 70 14.77 21.69 -1.09
C PRO A 70 13.76 21.67 0.09
N TYR A 71 13.69 22.72 0.90
CA TYR A 71 12.84 22.84 2.10
C TYR A 71 11.93 24.08 2.03
N PHE A 72 10.90 24.12 2.87
CA PHE A 72 9.92 25.23 2.89
C PHE A 72 10.50 26.60 3.23
N PHE A 73 11.63 26.64 3.96
CA PHE A 73 12.30 27.89 4.35
C PHE A 73 13.71 28.02 3.75
N GLY A 74 13.98 27.34 2.64
CA GLY A 74 15.22 27.47 1.88
C GLY A 74 16.12 26.25 1.98
N ALA A 75 17.37 26.46 2.38
CA ALA A 75 18.42 25.42 2.31
C ALA A 75 18.51 24.52 3.54
N ALA A 76 17.98 24.95 4.70
CA ALA A 76 18.03 24.19 5.95
C ALA A 76 16.67 23.57 6.29
N PRO A 77 16.65 22.35 6.87
CA PRO A 77 15.42 21.73 7.32
C PRO A 77 14.85 22.45 8.55
N SER A 78 13.53 22.55 8.62
CA SER A 78 12.78 23.10 9.74
C SER A 78 11.86 22.07 10.39
N SER A 79 11.27 22.44 11.53
CA SER A 79 10.24 21.64 12.20
C SER A 79 9.01 21.42 11.32
N LEU A 80 8.65 22.41 10.48
CA LEU A 80 7.58 22.27 9.50
C LEU A 80 7.92 21.19 8.48
N ASP A 81 9.15 21.16 7.96
CA ASP A 81 9.57 20.15 6.98
C ASP A 81 9.47 18.75 7.57
N ALA A 82 9.88 18.57 8.84
CA ALA A 82 9.76 17.30 9.55
C ALA A 82 8.29 16.87 9.72
N LEU A 83 7.41 17.80 10.08
CA LEU A 83 5.99 17.54 10.25
C LEU A 83 5.33 17.16 8.92
N VAL A 84 5.56 17.95 7.87
CA VAL A 84 5.01 17.69 6.54
C VAL A 84 5.54 16.36 6.00
N PHE A 85 6.83 16.06 6.18
CA PHE A 85 7.40 14.78 5.79
C PHE A 85 6.75 13.59 6.51
N ALA A 86 6.47 13.71 7.81
CA ALA A 86 5.85 12.64 8.61
C ALA A 86 4.47 12.24 8.07
N TYR A 87 3.68 13.18 7.56
CA TYR A 87 2.39 12.90 6.94
C TYR A 87 2.51 12.50 5.46
N LEU A 88 3.32 13.24 4.70
CA LEU A 88 3.41 13.10 3.25
C LEU A 88 4.16 11.83 2.83
N GLY A 89 5.18 11.41 3.58
CA GLY A 89 5.95 10.20 3.31
C GLY A 89 5.09 8.93 3.23
N PRO A 90 4.32 8.60 4.30
CA PRO A 90 3.36 7.51 4.26
C PRO A 90 2.26 7.74 3.23
N LEU A 91 1.75 8.97 3.08
CA LEU A 91 0.68 9.28 2.14
C LEU A 91 1.08 8.98 0.68
N LEU A 92 2.32 9.28 0.27
CA LEU A 92 2.76 9.02 -1.09
C LEU A 92 3.16 7.54 -1.33
N LYS A 93 3.72 6.88 -0.32
CA LYS A 93 4.31 5.53 -0.45
C LYS A 93 3.37 4.38 -0.07
N ALA A 94 2.42 4.59 0.83
CA ALA A 94 1.52 3.53 1.29
C ALA A 94 0.48 3.17 0.21
N PRO A 95 0.10 1.89 0.05
CA PRO A 95 -0.98 1.49 -0.84
C PRO A 95 -2.35 1.73 -0.16
N LEU A 96 -2.80 2.97 -0.06
CA LEU A 96 -4.07 3.29 0.59
C LEU A 96 -5.25 2.98 -0.34
N LYS A 97 -6.41 2.61 0.24
CA LYS A 97 -7.64 2.33 -0.54
C LYS A 97 -8.26 3.59 -1.16
N ASN A 98 -8.11 4.73 -0.50
CA ASN A 98 -8.67 6.01 -0.96
C ASN A 98 -7.82 6.57 -2.10
N SER A 99 -8.18 6.19 -3.33
CA SER A 99 -7.39 6.51 -4.53
C SER A 99 -7.41 7.99 -4.90
N SER A 100 -8.52 8.71 -4.70
CA SER A 100 -8.67 10.09 -5.18
C SER A 100 -7.76 11.09 -4.44
N PHE A 101 -7.82 11.14 -3.11
CA PHE A 101 -6.97 12.03 -2.31
C PHE A 101 -5.48 11.74 -2.50
N GLN A 102 -5.12 10.44 -2.48
CA GLN A 102 -3.75 10.01 -2.69
C GLN A 102 -3.26 10.31 -4.12
N ALA A 103 -4.12 10.16 -5.13
CA ALA A 103 -3.79 10.52 -6.51
C ALA A 103 -3.53 12.02 -6.65
N HIS A 104 -4.35 12.88 -6.01
CA HIS A 104 -4.13 14.33 -5.99
C HIS A 104 -2.76 14.69 -5.40
N ALA A 105 -2.41 14.10 -4.26
CA ALA A 105 -1.09 14.31 -3.64
C ALA A 105 0.06 13.82 -4.54
N ARG A 106 -0.11 12.71 -5.26
CA ARG A 106 0.89 12.16 -6.18
C ARG A 106 1.01 12.96 -7.48
N ALA A 107 -0.03 13.67 -7.90
CA ALA A 107 -0.03 14.50 -9.10
C ALA A 107 0.91 15.70 -8.99
N GLN A 108 1.36 16.04 -7.77
CA GLN A 108 2.23 17.18 -7.48
C GLN A 108 3.70 16.72 -7.36
N PRO A 109 4.53 16.93 -8.40
CA PRO A 109 5.90 16.38 -8.44
C PRO A 109 6.87 17.07 -7.47
N ASN A 110 6.62 18.32 -7.12
CA ASN A 110 7.39 19.09 -6.14
C ASN A 110 7.33 18.48 -4.73
N LEU A 111 6.15 18.01 -4.30
CA LEU A 111 5.96 17.30 -3.04
C LEU A 111 6.71 15.95 -3.03
N ALA A 112 6.67 15.21 -4.13
CA ALA A 112 7.44 13.97 -4.26
C ALA A 112 8.95 14.24 -4.19
N ARG A 113 9.43 15.30 -4.86
CA ARG A 113 10.83 15.74 -4.81
C ARG A 113 11.25 16.16 -3.40
N PHE A 114 10.40 16.88 -2.69
CA PHE A 114 10.63 17.27 -1.29
C PHE A 114 10.82 16.03 -0.39
N VAL A 115 9.91 15.06 -0.45
CA VAL A 115 10.02 13.81 0.34
C VAL A 115 11.29 13.04 -0.02
N LEU A 116 11.63 12.95 -1.30
CA LEU A 116 12.83 12.27 -1.77
C LEU A 116 14.10 12.97 -1.29
N SER A 117 14.14 14.31 -1.33
CA SER A 117 15.26 15.11 -0.83
C SER A 117 15.50 14.89 0.66
N ILE A 118 14.43 14.83 1.47
CA ILE A 118 14.56 14.51 2.90
C ILE A 118 15.07 13.09 3.12
N CYS A 119 14.53 12.10 2.40
CA CYS A 119 15.01 10.71 2.48
C CYS A 119 16.52 10.62 2.17
N GLN A 120 16.97 11.30 1.12
CA GLN A 120 18.38 11.27 0.69
C GLN A 120 19.30 12.04 1.63
N ASN A 121 18.87 13.20 2.14
CA ASN A 121 19.74 14.05 2.96
C ASN A 121 19.82 13.57 4.41
N HIS A 122 18.70 13.11 4.98
CA HIS A 122 18.59 12.81 6.42
C HIS A 122 18.48 11.32 6.74
N PHE A 123 18.08 10.48 5.78
CA PHE A 123 17.89 9.03 5.99
C PHE A 123 18.74 8.20 5.04
N LYS A 124 19.99 8.62 4.81
CA LYS A 124 20.93 8.05 3.82
C LYS A 124 21.00 6.52 3.86
N THR A 125 21.27 5.95 5.04
CA THR A 125 21.43 4.50 5.22
C THR A 125 20.14 3.76 4.85
N SER A 126 19.01 4.17 5.43
CA SER A 126 17.71 3.55 5.15
C SER A 126 17.28 3.70 3.69
N TYR A 127 17.60 4.84 3.06
CA TYR A 127 17.33 5.06 1.64
C TYR A 127 18.18 4.15 0.75
N GLN A 128 19.47 4.01 1.05
CA GLN A 128 20.37 3.12 0.31
C GLN A 128 19.93 1.66 0.43
N GLU A 129 19.58 1.19 1.63
CA GLU A 129 19.05 -0.16 1.87
C GLU A 129 17.77 -0.41 1.07
N PHE A 130 16.84 0.55 1.06
CA PHE A 130 15.61 0.48 0.28
C PHE A 130 15.90 0.37 -1.23
N GLU A 131 16.79 1.21 -1.77
CA GLU A 131 17.18 1.18 -3.19
C GLU A 131 17.93 -0.09 -3.58
N GLN A 132 18.72 -0.66 -2.68
CA GLN A 132 19.37 -1.97 -2.90
C GLN A 132 18.34 -3.09 -2.93
N LYS A 133 17.38 -3.09 -2.00
CA LYS A 133 16.31 -4.07 -1.95
C LYS A 133 15.46 -4.03 -3.21
N ARG A 134 15.06 -2.82 -3.64
CA ARG A 134 14.30 -2.61 -4.88
C ARG A 134 15.04 -3.14 -6.12
N ARG A 135 16.34 -2.84 -6.24
CA ARG A 135 17.18 -3.37 -7.33
C ARG A 135 17.34 -4.89 -7.29
N LYS A 136 17.41 -5.50 -6.11
CA LYS A 136 17.43 -6.96 -5.97
C LYS A 136 16.10 -7.57 -6.42
N GLU A 137 14.98 -7.01 -5.97
CA GLU A 137 13.64 -7.46 -6.38
C GLU A 137 13.40 -7.32 -7.90
N GLU A 138 13.89 -6.23 -8.51
CA GLU A 138 13.82 -6.02 -9.96
C GLU A 138 14.68 -7.04 -10.73
N LYS A 139 15.91 -7.31 -10.27
CA LYS A 139 16.79 -8.34 -10.86
C LYS A 139 16.20 -9.75 -10.69
N GLU A 140 15.67 -10.08 -9.52
CA GLU A 140 15.01 -11.38 -9.30
C GLU A 140 13.76 -11.54 -10.17
N LYS A 141 13.03 -10.46 -10.45
CA LYS A 141 11.90 -10.49 -11.39
C LYS A 141 12.34 -10.64 -12.85
N SER A 142 13.42 -9.98 -13.27
CA SER A 142 13.93 -10.14 -14.64
C SER A 142 14.50 -11.54 -14.85
N ASP A 143 15.26 -12.06 -13.88
CA ASP A 143 15.86 -13.39 -13.93
C ASP A 143 14.79 -14.49 -13.89
N LYS A 144 13.73 -14.32 -13.10
CA LYS A 144 12.54 -15.21 -13.17
C LYS A 144 11.78 -15.11 -14.49
N GLY A 145 11.72 -13.92 -15.11
CA GLY A 145 11.11 -13.72 -16.42
C GLY A 145 11.91 -14.38 -17.56
N ASP A 146 13.25 -14.36 -17.46
CA ASP A 146 14.14 -15.03 -18.41
C ASP A 146 14.18 -16.56 -18.21
N LEU A 147 13.94 -17.03 -16.99
CA LEU A 147 13.76 -18.46 -16.66
C LEU A 147 12.36 -19.01 -17.02
N ASP A 148 11.45 -18.18 -17.55
CA ASP A 148 10.07 -18.57 -17.91
C ASP A 148 9.96 -19.32 -19.27
N PHE A 149 11.09 -19.73 -19.84
CA PHE A 149 11.20 -20.68 -20.95
C PHE A 149 11.08 -22.15 -20.46
N PRO A 150 10.62 -23.12 -21.29
CA PRO A 150 9.25 -23.58 -21.49
C PRO A 150 8.75 -24.58 -20.39
N HIS A 151 8.64 -24.18 -19.12
CA HIS A 151 8.16 -25.07 -18.05
C HIS A 151 6.66 -24.94 -17.74
N THR A 152 6.00 -23.90 -18.26
CA THR A 152 4.54 -23.67 -18.10
C THR A 152 3.70 -24.78 -18.74
N LEU A 153 4.11 -25.32 -19.90
CA LEU A 153 3.46 -26.46 -20.55
C LEU A 153 3.64 -27.77 -19.76
N ARG A 154 4.81 -28.00 -19.17
CA ARG A 154 5.05 -29.20 -18.35
C ARG A 154 4.21 -29.17 -17.07
N ASN A 155 4.15 -28.02 -16.40
CA ASN A 155 3.38 -27.86 -15.19
C ASN A 155 1.87 -27.93 -15.46
N SER A 156 1.39 -27.42 -16.60
CA SER A 156 -0.02 -27.55 -16.98
C SER A 156 -0.39 -28.98 -17.36
N ILE A 157 0.47 -29.71 -18.08
CA ILE A 157 0.28 -31.13 -18.38
C ILE A 157 0.26 -31.97 -17.09
N LEU A 158 1.22 -31.76 -16.18
CA LEU A 158 1.27 -32.47 -14.90
C LEU A 158 0.03 -32.19 -14.04
N ALA A 159 -0.43 -30.94 -14.00
CA ALA A 159 -1.66 -30.58 -13.30
C ALA A 159 -2.90 -31.23 -13.92
N ALA A 160 -2.98 -31.30 -15.26
CA ALA A 160 -4.09 -31.95 -15.97
C ALA A 160 -4.12 -33.46 -15.72
N ILE A 161 -2.96 -34.13 -15.73
CA ILE A 161 -2.84 -35.55 -15.39
C ILE A 161 -3.27 -35.79 -13.95
N PHE A 162 -2.77 -34.99 -13.01
CA PHE A 162 -3.10 -35.12 -11.59
C PHE A 162 -4.60 -34.93 -11.35
N ALA A 163 -5.20 -33.89 -11.95
CA ALA A 163 -6.63 -33.63 -11.85
C ALA A 163 -7.46 -34.79 -12.43
N THR A 164 -7.07 -35.31 -13.59
CA THR A 164 -7.77 -36.42 -14.24
C THR A 164 -7.69 -37.69 -13.39
N CYS A 165 -6.50 -38.05 -12.91
CA CYS A 165 -6.32 -39.19 -12.00
C CYS A 165 -7.14 -39.04 -10.72
N ALA A 166 -7.14 -37.84 -10.11
CA ALA A 166 -7.91 -37.57 -8.90
C ALA A 166 -9.43 -37.66 -9.16
N MET A 167 -9.91 -37.12 -10.27
CA MET A 167 -11.33 -37.17 -10.64
C MET A 167 -11.79 -38.60 -10.93
N THR A 168 -11.01 -39.37 -11.68
CA THR A 168 -11.32 -40.79 -11.96
C THR A 168 -11.27 -41.64 -10.69
N GLY A 169 -10.26 -41.43 -9.83
CA GLY A 169 -10.15 -42.13 -8.54
C GLY A 169 -11.31 -41.80 -7.60
N TYR A 170 -11.69 -40.52 -7.52
CA TYR A 170 -12.84 -40.08 -6.73
C TYR A 170 -14.16 -40.65 -7.25
N ALA A 171 -14.39 -40.59 -8.57
CA ALA A 171 -15.60 -41.15 -9.20
C ALA A 171 -15.72 -42.67 -9.00
N ALA A 172 -14.60 -43.40 -9.03
CA ALA A 172 -14.57 -44.82 -8.73
C ALA A 172 -14.86 -45.10 -7.24
N SER A 173 -14.31 -44.30 -6.33
CA SER A 173 -14.51 -44.47 -4.88
C SER A 173 -15.96 -44.23 -4.43
N ILE A 174 -16.70 -43.37 -5.14
CA ILE A 174 -18.11 -43.06 -4.87
C ILE A 174 -19.06 -44.01 -5.61
N GLY A 175 -18.54 -44.89 -6.47
CA GLY A 175 -19.36 -45.85 -7.23
C GLY A 175 -20.17 -45.21 -8.35
N LEU A 176 -19.74 -44.05 -8.86
CA LEU A 176 -20.46 -43.26 -9.87
C LEU A 176 -20.21 -43.74 -11.32
N ILE A 177 -19.40 -44.80 -11.50
CA ILE A 177 -19.04 -45.33 -12.82
C ILE A 177 -19.91 -46.57 -13.10
N HIS A 178 -21.01 -46.36 -13.83
CA HIS A 178 -21.86 -47.44 -14.34
C HIS A 178 -21.31 -47.95 -15.67
N PHE A 179 -20.57 -49.07 -15.66
CA PHE A 179 -20.03 -49.69 -16.87
C PHE A 179 -21.16 -50.41 -17.64
N SER A 180 -21.73 -49.76 -18.66
CA SER A 180 -22.61 -50.44 -19.62
C SER A 180 -21.74 -51.09 -20.70
N LEU A 181 -21.49 -52.39 -20.56
CA LEU A 181 -20.78 -53.20 -21.54
C LEU A 181 -21.82 -53.75 -22.53
N ARG A 182 -22.05 -53.07 -23.66
CA ARG A 182 -22.89 -53.59 -24.74
C ARG A 182 -22.02 -54.30 -25.77
N HIS A 183 -22.13 -55.63 -25.75
CA HIS A 183 -21.54 -56.58 -26.67
C HIS A 183 -22.12 -56.42 -28.09
N LYS A 184 -21.34 -56.83 -29.10
CA LYS A 184 -21.65 -56.96 -30.56
C LYS A 184 -23.11 -56.89 -30.97
#